data_AF-A0A7Y6NF29-F1
#
_entry.id   AF-A0A7Y6NF29-F1
#
_cell.length_a   1.000
_cell.length_b   1.000
_cell.length_c   1.000
_cell.angle_alpha   90.00
_cell.angle_beta   90.00
_cell.angle_gamma   90.00
#
_symmetry.space_group_name_H-M   'P 1'
#
loop_
_entity.id
_entity.type
_entity.pdbx_description
1 polymer ?
#
loop_
_entity_poly.entity_id
_entity_poly.type
_entity_poly.pdbx_seq_one_letter_code
_entity_poly.pdbx_strand_id
1 'polypeptide(L)'
;MYRLGIPLDDAGARSIMEHISQVSKISGNIVNIYTNQFGKFEVRESLLMGPSGKAAKLETSFQIMDNGSRRFVTTIPKDGKK
;
A
#
# COMPACT_ATOMS: atom_id res chain seq x y z
N MET A 1 -8.46 3.04 9.69
CA MET A 1 -7.81 1.93 10.43
C MET A 1 -8.73 1.29 11.48
N TYR A 2 -9.52 2.06 12.25
CA TYR A 2 -10.47 1.53 13.24
C TYR A 2 -11.33 0.35 12.74
N ARG A 3 -11.91 0.45 11.53
CA ARG A 3 -12.70 -0.65 10.92
C ARG A 3 -11.92 -1.96 10.82
N LEU A 4 -10.63 -1.89 10.51
CA LEU A 4 -9.74 -3.05 10.39
C LEU A 4 -9.25 -3.55 11.77
N GLY A 5 -9.56 -2.86 12.87
CA GLY A 5 -9.05 -3.21 14.19
C GLY A 5 -7.54 -3.03 14.33
N ILE A 6 -6.92 -2.23 13.46
CA ILE A 6 -5.51 -1.88 13.57
C ILE A 6 -5.40 -0.73 14.59
N PRO A 7 -4.64 -0.91 15.69
CA PRO A 7 -4.49 0.10 16.73
C PRO A 7 -3.71 1.32 16.20
N LEU A 8 -3.81 2.44 16.93
CA LEU A 8 -3.13 3.70 16.59
C LEU A 8 -1.82 3.87 17.38
N ASP A 9 -1.13 2.75 17.64
CA ASP A 9 0.13 2.67 18.36
C ASP A 9 1.25 2.10 17.46
N ASP A 10 2.43 1.88 18.05
CA ASP A 10 3.59 1.33 17.35
C ASP A 10 3.34 -0.07 16.77
N ALA A 11 2.50 -0.88 17.41
CA ALA A 11 2.15 -2.21 16.90
C ALA A 11 1.29 -2.12 15.64
N GLY A 12 0.34 -1.18 15.61
CA GLY A 12 -0.46 -0.88 14.43
C GLY A 12 0.37 -0.30 13.29
N ALA A 13 1.26 0.64 13.59
CA ALA A 13 2.19 1.22 12.61
C ALA A 13 3.09 0.14 12.00
N ARG A 14 3.69 -0.72 12.83
CA ARG A 14 4.53 -1.84 12.38
C ARG A 14 3.76 -2.79 11.47
N SER A 15 2.53 -3.13 11.81
CA SER A 15 1.68 -4.01 10.98
C SER A 15 1.43 -3.42 9.59
N ILE A 16 1.16 -2.11 9.51
CA ILE A 16 0.97 -1.41 8.23
C ILE A 16 2.28 -1.36 7.43
N MET A 17 3.41 -1.06 8.08
CA MET A 17 4.73 -1.02 7.45
C MET A 17 5.13 -2.39 6.89
N GLU A 18 4.93 -3.45 7.67
CA GLU A 18 5.18 -4.84 7.25
C GLU A 18 4.34 -5.16 6.01
N HIS A 19 3.04 -4.87 6.02
CA HIS A 19 2.17 -5.06 4.85
C HIS A 19 2.69 -4.31 3.61
N ILE A 20 2.91 -2.99 3.72
CA ILE A 20 3.35 -2.14 2.61
C ILE A 20 4.69 -2.61 2.03
N SER A 21 5.62 -3.10 2.88
CA SER A 21 6.91 -3.64 2.44
C SER A 21 6.79 -4.88 1.56
N GLN A 22 5.69 -5.63 1.66
CA GLN A 22 5.40 -6.80 0.83
C GLN A 22 4.66 -6.42 -0.45
N VAL A 23 3.88 -5.33 -0.47
CA VAL A 23 3.10 -4.89 -1.64
C VAL A 23 3.96 -4.74 -2.89
N SER A 24 5.18 -4.23 -2.76
CA SER A 24 6.12 -4.05 -3.87
C SER A 24 6.70 -5.35 -4.42
N LYS A 25 6.61 -6.45 -3.68
CA LYS A 25 7.13 -7.78 -4.03
C LYS A 25 6.10 -8.69 -4.68
N ILE A 26 4.81 -8.35 -4.57
CA ILE A 26 3.72 -9.12 -5.18
C ILE A 26 3.82 -8.98 -6.71
N SER A 27 3.78 -10.10 -7.42
CA SER A 27 3.71 -10.10 -8.88
C SER A 27 2.27 -9.87 -9.36
N GLY A 28 2.10 -9.15 -10.46
CA GLY A 28 0.79 -8.94 -11.09
C GLY A 28 -0.15 -7.97 -10.37
N ASN A 29 0.34 -7.20 -9.39
CA ASN A 29 -0.48 -6.24 -8.66
C ASN A 29 -0.27 -4.76 -9.06
N ILE A 30 0.57 -4.50 -10.07
CA ILE A 30 0.75 -3.16 -10.64
C ILE A 30 -0.47 -2.83 -11.49
N VAL A 31 -1.17 -1.75 -11.16
CA VAL A 31 -2.35 -1.29 -11.88
C VAL A 31 -2.08 -0.07 -12.74
N ASN A 32 -1.01 0.68 -12.46
CA ASN A 32 -0.59 1.81 -13.27
C ASN A 32 0.92 2.09 -13.12
N ILE A 33 1.54 2.63 -14.16
CA ILE A 33 2.91 3.15 -14.16
C ILE A 33 2.87 4.51 -14.85
N TYR A 34 3.41 5.55 -14.21
CA TYR A 34 3.46 6.88 -14.80
C TYR A 34 4.76 7.59 -14.47
N THR A 35 5.16 8.53 -15.33
CA THR A 35 6.35 9.35 -15.18
C THR A 35 5.94 10.82 -15.27
N ASN A 36 6.50 11.66 -14.41
CA ASN A 36 6.41 13.11 -14.52
C ASN A 36 7.79 13.74 -14.30
N GLN A 37 7.87 15.07 -14.27
CA GLN A 37 9.14 15.80 -14.07
C GLN A 37 9.86 15.51 -12.74
N PHE A 38 9.19 14.86 -11.77
CA PHE A 38 9.74 14.52 -10.46
C PHE A 38 10.19 13.05 -10.35
N GLY A 39 9.90 12.22 -11.34
CA GLY A 39 10.35 10.83 -11.38
C GLY A 39 9.34 9.84 -11.95
N LYS A 40 9.65 8.56 -11.78
CA LYS A 40 8.82 7.43 -12.19
C LYS A 40 8.10 6.83 -11.00
N PHE A 41 6.82 6.52 -11.17
CA PHE A 41 5.95 6.01 -10.14
C PHE A 41 5.22 4.76 -10.63
N GLU A 42 4.88 3.88 -9.70
CA GLU A 42 4.00 2.75 -9.92
C GLU A 42 2.91 2.72 -8.86
N VAL A 43 1.71 2.37 -9.28
CA VAL A 43 0.54 2.20 -8.41
C VAL A 43 0.24 0.72 -8.35
N ARG A 44 0.09 0.21 -7.13
CA ARG A 44 -0.16 -1.20 -6.85
C ARG A 44 -1.41 -1.38 -6.02
N GLU A 45 -2.14 -2.45 -6.28
CA GLU A 45 -3.26 -2.86 -5.42
C GLU A 45 -2.84 -3.99 -4.48
N SER A 46 -3.41 -4.00 -3.27
CA SER A 46 -3.21 -5.09 -2.31
C SER A 46 -4.42 -5.24 -1.40
N LEU A 47 -4.55 -6.38 -0.74
CA LEU A 47 -5.60 -6.62 0.25
C LEU A 47 -4.98 -6.63 1.65
N LEU A 48 -5.33 -5.67 2.49
CA LEU A 48 -4.93 -5.62 3.89
C LEU A 48 -6.02 -6.27 4.75
N MET A 49 -5.68 -7.38 5.41
CA MET A 49 -6.52 -8.00 6.43
C MET A 49 -6.19 -7.41 7.79
N GLY A 50 -7.22 -6.92 8.48
CA GLY A 50 -7.09 -6.35 9.81
C GLY A 50 -7.39 -7.36 10.93
N PRO A 51 -6.88 -7.14 12.16
CA PRO A 51 -7.20 -7.96 13.32
C PRO A 51 -8.71 -8.11 13.62
N SER A 52 -9.55 -7.18 13.16
CA SER A 52 -11.01 -7.29 13.29
C SER A 52 -11.67 -8.33 12.38
N GLY A 53 -10.90 -9.02 11.54
CA GLY A 53 -11.41 -9.93 10.50
C GLY A 53 -11.93 -9.23 9.25
N LYS A 54 -11.93 -7.88 9.22
CA LYS A 54 -12.30 -7.10 8.03
C LYS A 54 -11.09 -6.88 7.13
N ALA A 55 -11.34 -6.71 5.83
CA ALA A 55 -10.32 -6.38 4.85
C ALA A 55 -10.56 -5.02 4.19
N ALA A 56 -9.49 -4.40 3.72
CA ALA A 56 -9.52 -3.23 2.85
C ALA A 56 -8.65 -3.48 1.62
N LYS A 57 -9.17 -3.14 0.44
CA LYS A 57 -8.35 -3.04 -0.76
C LYS A 57 -7.56 -1.73 -0.66
N LEU A 58 -6.25 -1.79 -0.77
CA LEU A 58 -5.38 -0.63 -0.76
C LEU A 58 -4.90 -0.37 -2.18
N GLU A 59 -4.98 0.89 -2.61
CA GLU A 59 -4.20 1.40 -3.72
C GLU A 59 -2.98 2.12 -3.15
N THR A 60 -1.79 1.67 -3.49
CA THR A 60 -0.53 2.15 -2.93
C THR A 60 0.36 2.68 -4.05
N SER A 61 0.79 3.93 -3.91
CA SER A 61 1.73 4.55 -4.85
C SER A 61 3.15 4.46 -4.32
N PHE A 62 4.06 4.00 -5.17
CA PHE A 62 5.49 3.99 -4.93
C PHE A 62 6.21 4.85 -5.97
N GLN A 63 7.25 5.56 -5.54
CA GLN A 63 8.25 6.09 -6.45
C GLN A 63 9.28 4.99 -6.74
N ILE A 64 9.61 4.79 -8.00
CA ILE A 64 10.71 3.93 -8.44
C ILE A 64 11.98 4.78 -8.41
N MET A 65 12.91 4.40 -7.54
CA MET A 65 14.21 5.06 -7.39
C MET A 65 15.19 4.60 -8.48
N ASP A 66 16.28 5.34 -8.68
CA ASP A 66 17.28 5.04 -9.72
C ASP A 66 17.93 3.66 -9.57
N ASN A 67 18.08 3.17 -8.33
CA ASN A 67 18.58 1.83 -8.02
C ASN A 67 17.51 0.72 -8.17
N GLY A 68 16.32 1.06 -8.69
CA GLY A 68 15.19 0.15 -8.85
C GLY A 68 14.40 -0.12 -7.57
N SER A 69 14.81 0.41 -6.42
CA SER A 69 14.03 0.27 -5.17
C SER A 69 12.72 1.06 -5.24
N ARG A 70 11.76 0.70 -4.38
CA ARG A 70 10.47 1.36 -4.27
C ARG A 70 10.40 2.16 -2.98
N ARG A 71 10.15 3.47 -3.09
CA ARG A 71 9.87 4.35 -1.95
C ARG A 71 8.37 4.56 -1.83
N PHE A 72 7.79 4.23 -0.68
CA PHE A 72 6.38 4.49 -0.40
C PHE A 72 6.07 5.99 -0.47
N VAL A 73 4.98 6.36 -1.15
CA VAL A 73 4.50 7.74 -1.23
C VAL A 73 3.20 7.91 -0.45
N THR A 74 2.17 7.13 -0.80
CA THR A 74 0.86 7.19 -0.15
C THR A 74 0.07 5.91 -0.41
N THR A 75 -0.97 5.68 0.39
CA THR A 75 -1.97 4.65 0.11
C THR A 75 -3.37 5.11 0.45
N ILE A 76 -4.34 4.65 -0.34
CA ILE A 76 -5.75 4.98 -0.20
C ILE A 76 -6.51 3.66 -0.04
N PRO A 77 -7.29 3.47 1.05
CA PRO A 77 -8.20 2.33 1.15
C PRO A 77 -9.38 2.54 0.19
N LYS A 78 -9.49 1.67 -0.81
CA LYS A 78 -10.67 1.49 -1.65
C LYS A 78 -11.61 0.54 -0.93
N ASP A 79 -12.33 1.07 0.06
CA ASP A 79 -13.49 0.37 0.57
C ASP A 79 -14.43 0.13 -0.61
N GLY A 80 -14.84 -1.14 -0.82
CA GLY A 80 -15.76 -1.48 -1.90
C GLY A 80 -16.92 -0.51 -1.85
N LYS A 81 -17.06 0.32 -2.90
CA LYS A 81 -18.23 1.18 -3.04
C LYS A 81 -19.44 0.26 -2.92
N LYS A 82 -20.32 0.54 -1.96
CA LYS A 82 -21.69 0.05 -2.05
C LYS A 82 -22.34 0.62 -3.30
#